data_AF-A0A6J4KAQ1-F1
#
_entry.id   AF-A0A6J4KAQ1-F1
#
_cell.length_a   1.000
_cell.length_b   1.000
_cell.length_c   1.000
_cell.angle_alpha   90.00
_cell.angle_beta   90.00
_cell.angle_gamma   90.00
#
_symmetry.space_group_name_H-M   'P 1'
#
loop_
_entity.id
_entity.type
_entity.pdbx_description
1 polymer ?
#
loop_
_entity_poly.entity_id
_entity_poly.type
_entity_poly.pdbx_seq_one_letter_code
_entity_poly.pdbx_strand_id
1 'polypeptide(L)'
;QPQLSSGPFPATLHLSVSAATVPRLPEFLTALDEAVAASVAAGPTTVDPGLAAVLAGLDAASLEDAGFDQLLAMAGLADGSGTPALPARMAPVNAVLDAAPPALREALLVGYLDRVSRPVRAADAARSSGS
;
A
#
# COMPACT_ATOMS: atom_id res chain seq x y z
N GLN A 1 0.45 5.45 -12.20
CA GLN A 1 -0.44 4.90 -11.16
C GLN A 1 -0.49 3.39 -11.32
N PRO A 2 -0.17 2.61 -10.27
CA PRO A 2 -0.29 1.16 -10.30
C PRO A 2 -1.76 0.73 -10.38
N GLN A 3 -2.03 -0.38 -11.05
CA GLN A 3 -3.35 -1.01 -11.14
C GLN A 3 -3.19 -2.48 -10.74
N LEU A 4 -3.95 -2.89 -9.74
CA LEU A 4 -3.93 -4.25 -9.21
C LEU A 4 -4.55 -5.24 -10.21
N SER A 5 -4.21 -6.51 -10.08
CA SER A 5 -4.83 -7.58 -10.86
C SER A 5 -6.33 -7.66 -10.62
N SER A 6 -7.04 -8.14 -11.65
CA SER A 6 -8.50 -8.27 -11.63
C SER A 6 -8.94 -9.43 -12.51
N GLY A 7 -9.49 -10.47 -11.90
CA GLY A 7 -9.90 -11.69 -12.62
C GLY A 7 -8.75 -12.27 -13.46
N PRO A 8 -8.91 -12.44 -14.78
CA PRO A 8 -7.86 -12.96 -15.65
C PRO A 8 -6.80 -11.91 -16.03
N PHE A 9 -6.96 -10.65 -15.64
CA PHE A 9 -6.08 -9.55 -16.06
C PHE A 9 -4.94 -9.35 -15.05
N PRO A 10 -3.67 -9.34 -15.49
CA PRO A 10 -2.54 -9.09 -14.61
C PRO A 10 -2.49 -7.64 -14.14
N ALA A 11 -1.70 -7.37 -13.10
CA ALA A 11 -1.43 -6.01 -12.66
C ALA A 11 -0.72 -5.17 -13.75
N THR A 12 -1.07 -3.89 -13.86
CA THR A 12 -0.55 -2.97 -14.87
C THR A 12 -0.08 -1.65 -14.25
N LEU A 13 0.64 -0.84 -15.03
CA LEU A 13 1.05 0.51 -14.65
C LEU A 13 0.51 1.50 -15.70
N HIS A 14 -0.27 2.49 -15.24
CA HIS A 14 -0.73 3.58 -16.09
C HIS A 14 0.18 4.80 -15.95
N LEU A 15 0.65 5.35 -17.08
CA LEU A 15 1.48 6.56 -17.11
C LEU A 15 0.80 7.61 -17.99
N SER A 16 0.57 8.81 -17.45
CA SER A 16 -0.03 9.92 -18.18
C SER A 16 1.06 10.85 -18.71
N VAL A 17 1.15 10.96 -20.03
CA VAL A 17 2.04 11.89 -20.73
C VAL A 17 1.19 13.00 -21.33
N SER A 18 1.61 14.25 -21.16
CA SER A 18 0.89 15.43 -21.66
C SER A 18 1.84 16.41 -22.34
N ALA A 19 1.30 17.50 -22.90
CA ALA A 19 2.10 18.59 -23.48
C ALA A 19 3.16 19.14 -22.50
N ALA A 20 2.87 19.16 -21.20
CA ALA A 20 3.81 19.59 -20.16
C ALA A 20 5.00 18.62 -19.99
N THR A 21 4.84 17.35 -20.35
CA THR A 21 5.89 16.32 -20.26
C THR A 21 6.84 16.35 -21.45
N VAL A 22 6.40 16.84 -22.61
CA VAL A 22 7.14 16.79 -23.89
C VAL A 22 8.56 17.35 -23.79
N PRO A 23 8.82 18.52 -23.16
CA PRO A 23 10.18 19.05 -23.06
C PRO A 23 11.14 18.15 -22.25
N ARG A 24 10.61 17.26 -21.41
CA ARG A 24 11.37 16.37 -20.52
C ARG A 24 11.30 14.90 -20.97
N LEU A 25 10.73 14.62 -22.15
CA LEU A 25 10.50 13.25 -22.59
C LEU A 25 11.79 12.40 -22.67
N PRO A 26 12.94 12.91 -23.14
CA PRO A 26 14.17 12.12 -23.14
C PRO A 26 14.58 11.67 -21.73
N GLU A 27 14.55 12.57 -20.76
CA GLU A 27 14.89 12.27 -19.38
C GLU A 27 13.88 11.31 -18.73
N PHE A 28 12.59 11.48 -19.05
CA PHE A 28 11.55 10.57 -18.60
C PHE A 28 11.79 9.14 -19.11
N LEU A 29 12.16 8.97 -20.38
CA LEU A 29 12.45 7.65 -20.95
C LEU A 29 13.70 7.02 -20.34
N THR A 30 14.77 7.80 -20.11
CA THR A 30 15.96 7.32 -19.40
C THR A 30 15.60 6.84 -17.99
N ALA A 31 14.87 7.65 -17.22
CA ALA A 31 14.45 7.27 -15.87
C ALA A 31 13.53 6.04 -15.86
N LEU A 32 12.68 5.89 -16.88
CA LEU A 32 11.82 4.72 -17.02
C LEU A 32 12.63 3.46 -17.30
N ASP A 33 13.61 3.51 -18.21
CA ASP A 33 14.49 2.37 -18.51
C ASP A 33 15.31 1.95 -17.28
N GLU A 34 15.87 2.91 -16.55
CA GLU A 34 16.59 2.64 -15.30
C GLU A 34 15.68 2.00 -14.25
N ALA A 35 14.47 2.51 -14.09
CA ALA A 35 13.48 1.95 -13.15
C ALA A 35 13.05 0.53 -13.54
N VAL A 36 12.89 0.25 -14.85
CA VAL A 36 12.57 -1.09 -15.36
C VAL A 36 13.74 -2.04 -15.10
N ALA A 37 14.97 -1.63 -15.41
CA ALA A 37 16.16 -2.44 -15.17
C ALA A 37 16.32 -2.78 -13.68
N ALA A 38 16.15 -1.78 -12.80
CA ALA A 38 16.19 -1.99 -11.35
C ALA A 38 15.07 -2.94 -10.87
N SER A 39 13.86 -2.82 -11.43
CA SER A 39 12.73 -3.69 -11.08
C SER A 39 12.95 -5.13 -11.54
N VAL A 40 13.49 -5.33 -12.75
CA VAL A 40 13.86 -6.66 -13.26
C VAL A 40 14.95 -7.30 -12.41
N ALA A 41 15.98 -6.53 -12.04
CA ALA A 41 17.07 -7.01 -11.18
C ALA A 41 16.59 -7.38 -9.77
N ALA A 42 15.65 -6.61 -9.21
CA ALA A 42 15.05 -6.88 -7.90
C ALA A 42 14.09 -8.09 -7.90
N GLY A 43 13.47 -8.37 -9.06
CA GLY A 43 12.49 -9.45 -9.22
C GLY A 43 11.09 -9.10 -8.68
N PRO A 44 10.12 -10.02 -8.86
CA PRO A 44 8.75 -9.81 -8.40
C PRO A 44 8.67 -9.61 -6.89
N THR A 45 7.88 -8.63 -6.46
CA THR A 45 7.53 -8.50 -5.03
C THR A 45 6.40 -9.47 -4.72
N THR A 46 6.66 -10.45 -3.85
CA THR A 46 5.68 -11.44 -3.41
C THR A 46 5.25 -11.19 -1.98
N VAL A 47 4.00 -11.54 -1.68
CA VAL A 47 3.50 -11.56 -0.30
C VAL A 47 4.00 -12.83 0.38
N ASP A 48 4.32 -12.75 1.67
CA ASP A 48 4.59 -13.93 2.49
C ASP A 48 3.41 -14.92 2.40
N PRO A 49 3.64 -16.22 2.14
CA PRO A 49 2.55 -17.19 1.99
C PRO A 49 1.64 -17.30 3.22
N GLY A 50 2.17 -17.12 4.43
CA GLY A 50 1.38 -17.11 5.66
C GLY A 50 0.46 -15.90 5.72
N LEU A 51 0.97 -14.71 5.39
CA LEU A 51 0.15 -13.50 5.27
C LEU A 51 -0.92 -13.65 4.17
N ALA A 52 -0.58 -14.22 3.02
CA ALA A 52 -1.54 -14.47 1.94
C ALA A 52 -2.68 -15.41 2.39
N ALA A 53 -2.37 -16.44 3.17
CA ALA A 53 -3.37 -17.35 3.74
C ALA A 53 -4.28 -16.64 4.75
N VAL A 54 -3.72 -15.77 5.60
CA VAL A 54 -4.51 -14.94 6.54
C VAL A 54 -5.46 -14.02 5.77
N LEU A 55 -4.97 -13.30 4.76
CA LEU A 55 -5.80 -12.41 3.94
C LEU A 55 -6.94 -13.14 3.23
N ALA A 56 -6.69 -14.36 2.75
CA ALA A 56 -7.70 -15.17 2.07
C ALA A 56 -8.81 -15.69 3.01
N GLY A 57 -8.47 -15.95 4.27
CA GLY A 57 -9.41 -16.50 5.27
C GLY A 57 -10.16 -15.44 6.08
N LEU A 58 -9.80 -14.16 5.94
CA LEU A 58 -10.36 -13.10 6.77
C LEU A 58 -11.67 -12.56 6.19
N ASP A 59 -12.72 -12.58 7.01
CA ASP A 59 -13.98 -11.91 6.70
C ASP A 59 -13.89 -10.42 7.03
N ALA A 60 -13.91 -9.58 5.99
CA ALA A 60 -13.86 -8.13 6.09
C ALA A 60 -15.00 -7.54 6.95
N ALA A 61 -16.17 -8.19 7.00
CA ALA A 61 -17.29 -7.72 7.81
C ALA A 61 -17.10 -7.96 9.32
N SER A 62 -16.25 -8.92 9.68
CA SER A 62 -15.92 -9.27 11.07
C SER A 62 -14.69 -8.55 11.60
N LEU A 63 -14.05 -7.71 10.77
CA LEU A 63 -12.76 -7.13 11.08
C LEU A 63 -12.90 -5.96 12.07
N GLU A 64 -12.55 -6.23 13.33
CA GLU A 64 -12.51 -5.23 14.39
C GLU A 64 -11.24 -4.36 14.32
N ASP A 65 -11.27 -3.19 14.97
CA ASP A 65 -10.18 -2.20 14.95
C ASP A 65 -8.80 -2.78 15.32
N ALA A 66 -8.74 -3.65 16.33
CA ALA A 66 -7.47 -4.27 16.74
C ALA A 66 -6.92 -5.24 15.68
N GLY A 67 -7.80 -6.00 15.01
CA GLY A 67 -7.42 -6.86 13.90
C GLY A 67 -6.99 -6.04 12.68
N PHE A 68 -7.63 -4.89 12.47
CA PHE A 68 -7.28 -3.94 11.43
C PHE A 68 -5.88 -3.35 11.62
N ASP A 69 -5.55 -2.91 12.83
CA ASP A 69 -4.23 -2.35 13.15
C ASP A 69 -3.12 -3.39 12.94
N GLN A 70 -3.38 -4.65 13.29
CA GLN A 70 -2.44 -5.76 13.02
C GLN A 70 -2.25 -6.00 11.51
N LEU A 71 -3.31 -5.93 10.71
CA LEU A 71 -3.19 -6.07 9.25
C LEU A 71 -2.43 -4.91 8.62
N LEU A 72 -2.66 -3.68 9.08
CA LEU A 72 -1.88 -2.53 8.62
C LEU A 72 -0.40 -2.69 8.97
N ALA A 73 -0.08 -3.17 10.17
CA ALA A 73 1.31 -3.46 10.56
C ALA A 73 1.94 -4.54 9.68
N MET A 74 1.22 -5.66 9.43
CA MET A 74 1.70 -6.73 8.54
C MET A 74 1.85 -6.26 7.07
N ALA A 75 1.01 -5.33 6.62
CA ALA A 75 1.10 -4.71 5.31
C ALA A 75 2.22 -3.66 5.20
N GLY A 76 2.88 -3.31 6.30
CA GLY A 76 3.88 -2.23 6.36
C GLY A 76 3.29 -0.83 6.25
N LEU A 77 2.00 -0.67 6.59
CA LEU A 77 1.23 0.57 6.57
C LEU A 77 1.04 1.20 7.97
N ALA A 78 1.55 0.55 9.01
CA ALA A 78 1.67 1.10 10.35
C ALA A 78 3.12 0.98 10.83
N ASP A 79 3.54 1.90 11.69
CA ASP A 79 4.77 1.72 12.45
C ASP A 79 4.58 0.63 13.53
N GLY A 80 5.67 0.24 14.19
CA GLY A 80 5.63 -0.77 15.25
C GLY A 80 4.80 -0.37 16.49
N SER A 81 4.20 0.83 16.52
CA SER A 81 3.29 1.31 17.56
C SER A 81 1.81 1.22 17.16
N GLY A 82 1.50 0.77 15.94
CA GLY A 82 0.14 0.74 15.39
C GLY A 82 -0.33 2.08 14.82
N THR A 83 0.55 3.07 14.74
CA THR A 83 0.24 4.37 14.13
C THR A 83 0.42 4.25 12.61
N PRO A 84 -0.53 4.74 11.78
CA PRO A 84 -0.34 4.75 10.34
C PRO A 84 0.96 5.47 9.97
N ALA A 85 1.79 4.79 9.18
CA ALA A 85 3.05 5.33 8.72
C ALA A 85 3.11 5.21 7.20
N LEU A 86 3.62 6.26 6.54
CA LEU A 86 3.84 6.18 5.11
C LEU A 86 4.95 5.16 4.83
N PRO A 87 4.70 4.14 4.00
CA PRO A 87 5.68 3.13 3.70
C PRO A 87 6.85 3.76 2.91
N ALA A 88 8.08 3.38 3.24
CA ALA A 88 9.25 3.79 2.47
C ALA A 88 9.24 3.22 1.04
N ARG A 89 8.52 2.12 0.81
CA ARG A 89 8.35 1.48 -0.51
C ARG A 89 6.90 1.03 -0.72
N MET A 90 6.35 1.34 -1.89
CA MET A 90 4.99 0.95 -2.25
C MET A 90 4.85 -0.48 -2.79
N ALA A 91 5.94 -1.11 -3.24
CA ALA A 91 5.86 -2.42 -3.87
C ALA A 91 5.29 -3.51 -2.94
N PRO A 92 5.74 -3.64 -1.67
CA PRO A 92 5.16 -4.63 -0.73
C PRO A 92 3.68 -4.35 -0.43
N VAL A 93 3.32 -3.08 -0.27
CA VAL A 93 1.93 -2.65 -0.03
C VAL A 93 1.04 -3.04 -1.21
N ASN A 94 1.46 -2.75 -2.43
CA ASN A 94 0.72 -3.12 -3.63
C ASN A 94 0.57 -4.64 -3.74
N ALA A 95 1.60 -5.42 -3.39
CA ALA A 95 1.52 -6.88 -3.39
C ALA A 95 0.50 -7.42 -2.38
N VAL A 96 0.47 -6.87 -1.15
CA VAL A 96 -0.53 -7.24 -0.12
C VAL A 96 -1.95 -6.89 -0.57
N LEU A 97 -2.14 -5.69 -1.12
CA LEU A 97 -3.44 -5.28 -1.65
C LEU A 97 -3.86 -6.16 -2.84
N ASP A 98 -2.93 -6.55 -3.70
CA ASP A 98 -3.20 -7.42 -4.85
C ASP A 98 -3.65 -8.82 -4.40
N ALA A 99 -3.03 -9.36 -3.35
CA ALA A 99 -3.37 -10.66 -2.77
C ALA A 99 -4.70 -10.66 -1.97
N ALA A 100 -5.12 -9.51 -1.46
CA ALA A 100 -6.34 -9.40 -0.66
C ALA A 100 -7.61 -9.58 -1.53
N PRO A 101 -8.63 -10.33 -1.05
CA PRO A 101 -9.93 -10.37 -1.69
C PRO A 101 -10.54 -8.96 -1.85
N PRO A 102 -11.35 -8.69 -2.89
CA PRO A 102 -11.84 -7.34 -3.18
C PRO A 102 -12.50 -6.62 -1.99
N ALA A 103 -13.36 -7.32 -1.23
CA ALA A 103 -14.02 -6.75 -0.07
C ALA A 103 -13.05 -6.37 1.06
N LEU A 104 -12.03 -7.21 1.30
CA LEU A 104 -11.01 -6.94 2.29
C LEU A 104 -10.09 -5.78 1.85
N ARG A 105 -9.72 -5.75 0.57
CA ARG A 105 -8.94 -4.66 -0.02
C ARG A 105 -9.62 -3.30 0.17
N GLU A 106 -10.92 -3.23 -0.07
CA GLU A 106 -11.71 -2.02 0.15
C GLU A 106 -11.72 -1.62 1.62
N ALA A 107 -12.01 -2.55 2.53
CA ALA A 107 -12.00 -2.32 3.97
C ALA A 107 -10.63 -1.78 4.45
N LEU A 108 -9.52 -2.37 3.98
CA LEU A 108 -8.15 -1.93 4.30
C LEU A 108 -7.87 -0.49 3.83
N LEU A 109 -8.29 -0.13 2.62
CA LEU A 109 -8.08 1.23 2.11
C LEU A 109 -8.93 2.26 2.85
N VAL A 110 -10.20 1.94 3.12
CA VAL A 110 -11.11 2.83 3.85
C VAL A 110 -10.63 3.03 5.29
N GLY A 111 -10.28 1.96 6.01
CA GLY A 111 -9.83 2.08 7.39
C GLY A 111 -8.45 2.72 7.53
N TYR A 112 -7.56 2.58 6.53
CA TYR A 112 -6.31 3.35 6.47
C TYR A 112 -6.59 4.84 6.28
N LEU A 113 -7.46 5.19 5.31
CA LEU A 113 -7.87 6.57 5.04
C LEU A 113 -8.55 7.23 6.26
N ASP A 114 -9.40 6.49 6.98
CA ASP A 114 -10.00 6.96 8.23
C ASP A 114 -8.91 7.36 9.24
N ARG A 115 -7.91 6.50 9.46
CA ARG A 115 -6.86 6.74 10.45
C ARG A 115 -5.95 7.92 10.09
N VAL A 116 -5.54 8.05 8.82
CA VAL A 116 -4.71 9.19 8.39
C VAL A 116 -5.48 10.50 8.29
N SER A 117 -6.80 10.44 8.11
CA SER A 117 -7.67 11.63 8.04
C SER A 117 -8.24 12.02 9.41
N ARG A 118 -8.07 11.17 10.44
CA ARG A 118 -8.60 11.43 11.77
C ARG A 118 -7.87 12.62 12.39
N PRO A 119 -8.57 13.70 12.77
CA PRO A 119 -7.93 14.84 13.40
C PRO A 119 -7.37 14.45 14.77
N VAL A 120 -6.08 14.66 14.96
CA VAL A 120 -5.44 14.49 16.28
C VAL A 120 -5.85 15.66 17.15
N ARG A 121 -6.63 15.40 18.22
CA ARG A 121 -6.92 16.44 19.21
C ARG A 121 -5.63 16.75 19.97
N ALA A 122 -5.31 18.05 20.10
CA ALA A 122 -4.08 18.52 20.75
C ALA A 122 -3.87 18.00 22.19
N ALA A 123 -4.94 17.59 22.90
CA ALA A 123 -4.85 17.03 24.24
C ALA A 123 -4.26 15.60 24.31
N ASP A 124 -4.26 14.85 23.20
CA ASP A 124 -3.73 13.47 23.17
C ASP A 124 -2.26 13.43 22.74
N ALA A 125 -1.80 14.39 21.93
CA ALA A 125 -0.39 14.57 21.57
C ALA A 125 0.51 14.96 22.76
N ALA A 126 -0.04 15.64 23.76
CA ALA A 126 0.66 16.01 24.99
C ALA A 126 0.87 14.84 25.96
N ARG A 127 0.11 13.73 25.79
CA ARG A 127 0.21 12.53 26.66
C ARG A 127 1.17 11.47 26.13
N SER A 128 1.45 11.45 24.82
CA SER A 128 2.41 10.52 24.20
C SER A 128 3.86 11.01 24.20
N SER A 129 4.11 12.29 24.53
CA SER A 129 5.45 12.90 24.60
C SER A 129 6.04 12.96 26.02
N GLY A 130 5.30 12.44 27.01
CA GLY A 130 5.65 12.53 28.43
C GLY A 130 5.91 11.19 29.14
N SER A 131 6.14 10.10 28.40
CA SER A 131 6.51 8.79 28.97
C SER A 131 7.87 8.31 28.49
#